data_AF-A0A5B6WIE9-F1
#
_entry.id   AF-A0A5B6WIE9-F1
#
_cell.length_a   1.000
_cell.length_b   1.000
_cell.length_c   1.000
_cell.angle_alpha   90.00
_cell.angle_beta   90.00
_cell.angle_gamma   90.00
#
_symmetry.space_group_name_H-M   'P 1'
#
loop_
_entity.id
_entity.type
_entity.pdbx_description
1 polymer ?
#
loop_
_entity_poly.entity_id
_entity_poly.type
_entity_poly.pdbx_seq_one_letter_code
_entity_poly.pdbx_strand_id
1 'polypeptide(L)'
;MVDPPTPPFPHLPLPFPPTQNRHFYPQRWPLRQPPPSRRHHPHALPRRHLQHPHHNLAHRILPSLPSRCLRESHARPPVVYVNPTRDMIIKRPHPHVSPSGLVSIPYLQNWIYPSSNLVDLVVNLGSAFSHDPPLYSQRRSNPNPNPPNYGQQQQPPPPRVAAAGYPPSPYGRAQPSQTEDAAEVYKRNAVNKLVEMVHGDIIKMRKKKGKLKWKAQGVLRKREEEVNKGLKEMQDEKEALEQQLQVVLMSTDVLAGWVRENEGKIKNLGKNNDNVDVDEVFHCADVLSKQMLDCTAADLAIEDVVYSLDKALQEGAVPFDQYLRNVRLLSREQFFHKATAAKVRAAQMQAQVASMAARAPHSHYAP
;
A
#
# COMPACT_ATOMS: atom_id res chain seq x y z
N MET A 1 44.26 -6.99 12.86
CA MET A 1 43.54 -6.03 12.00
C MET A 1 42.08 -6.41 12.07
N VAL A 2 41.32 -5.60 12.80
CA VAL A 2 39.93 -5.85 13.17
C VAL A 2 39.08 -4.87 12.36
N ASP A 3 38.06 -5.37 11.66
CA ASP A 3 37.16 -4.58 10.83
C ASP A 3 36.27 -3.63 11.67
N PRO A 4 35.92 -2.44 11.16
CA PRO A 4 35.06 -1.49 11.89
C PRO A 4 33.57 -1.87 11.80
N PRO A 5 32.74 -1.50 12.80
CA PRO A 5 31.34 -1.87 12.87
C PRO A 5 30.42 -0.94 12.04
N THR A 6 29.38 -1.55 11.46
CA THR A 6 28.30 -0.93 10.67
C THR A 6 27.39 -0.03 11.53
N PRO A 7 26.96 1.16 11.05
CA PRO A 7 26.05 2.03 11.81
C PRO A 7 24.57 1.61 11.71
N PRO A 8 23.73 1.93 12.74
CA PRO A 8 22.33 1.54 12.79
C PRO A 8 21.37 2.51 12.08
N PHE A 9 20.25 2.00 11.57
CA PHE A 9 19.17 2.75 10.91
C PHE A 9 18.41 3.67 11.90
N PRO A 10 17.99 4.88 11.48
CA PRO A 10 17.21 5.78 12.33
C PRO A 10 15.71 5.45 12.29
N HIS A 11 15.12 5.31 13.47
CA HIS A 11 13.68 5.27 13.71
C HIS A 11 13.10 6.70 13.61
N LEU A 12 11.98 6.87 12.91
CA LEU A 12 11.19 8.11 12.91
C LEU A 12 9.86 7.91 13.65
N PRO A 13 9.38 8.93 14.40
CA PRO A 13 8.28 8.82 15.35
C PRO A 13 6.90 9.14 14.75
N LEU A 14 5.86 8.53 15.32
CA LEU A 14 4.44 8.85 15.12
C LEU A 14 4.03 10.07 15.99
N PRO A 15 3.04 10.86 15.55
CA PRO A 15 2.23 11.68 16.46
C PRO A 15 0.79 11.14 16.63
N PHE A 16 0.35 11.16 17.89
CA PHE A 16 -0.96 10.92 18.54
C PHE A 16 -2.13 11.80 18.00
N PRO A 17 -3.39 11.82 18.56
CA PRO A 17 -4.03 11.13 19.71
C PRO A 17 -5.49 10.60 19.46
N PRO A 18 -6.20 10.09 20.50
CA PRO A 18 -7.51 9.43 20.39
C PRO A 18 -8.69 10.28 20.88
N THR A 19 -9.87 10.07 20.29
CA THR A 19 -11.23 10.40 20.80
C THR A 19 -12.23 9.70 19.89
N GLN A 20 -13.45 9.30 20.24
CA GLN A 20 -14.19 9.07 21.47
C GLN A 20 -15.46 8.31 21.03
N ASN A 21 -15.89 7.40 21.88
CA ASN A 21 -17.06 6.54 21.76
C ASN A 21 -18.36 7.30 21.39
N ARG A 22 -19.10 6.85 20.37
CA ARG A 22 -20.57 7.05 20.27
C ARG A 22 -21.25 5.85 19.61
N HIS A 23 -22.00 5.13 20.42
CA HIS A 23 -23.05 4.20 20.00
C HIS A 23 -24.22 4.96 19.33
N PHE A 24 -24.83 4.36 18.30
CA PHE A 24 -26.24 3.93 18.25
C PHE A 24 -26.69 3.56 16.81
N TYR A 25 -26.99 2.26 16.66
CA TYR A 25 -28.01 1.52 15.90
C TYR A 25 -28.71 2.05 14.61
N PRO A 26 -29.21 1.11 13.76
CA PRO A 26 -29.40 1.25 12.32
C PRO A 26 -30.85 1.58 11.94
N GLN A 27 -31.06 2.12 10.74
CA GLN A 27 -32.38 2.04 10.10
C GLN A 27 -32.35 1.70 8.61
N ARG A 28 -33.35 0.88 8.27
CA ARG A 28 -33.67 0.13 7.06
C ARG A 28 -33.78 0.94 5.76
N TRP A 29 -33.50 0.22 4.68
CA TRP A 29 -33.79 0.52 3.27
C TRP A 29 -35.29 0.56 2.94
N PRO A 30 -35.64 1.20 1.81
CA PRO A 30 -36.72 0.69 0.96
C PRO A 30 -36.22 0.30 -0.44
N LEU A 31 -36.63 -0.89 -0.88
CA LEU A 31 -36.53 -1.41 -2.25
C LEU A 31 -37.27 -0.50 -3.24
N ARG A 32 -36.70 -0.32 -4.45
CA ARG A 32 -37.45 0.14 -5.63
C ARG A 32 -37.15 -0.76 -6.83
N GLN A 33 -38.23 -1.23 -7.46
CA GLN A 33 -38.27 -2.16 -8.59
C GLN A 33 -37.82 -1.51 -9.92
N PRO A 34 -37.36 -2.29 -10.92
CA PRO A 34 -36.96 -1.78 -12.23
C PRO A 34 -38.13 -1.72 -13.23
N PRO A 35 -38.15 -0.77 -14.19
CA PRO A 35 -39.07 -0.81 -15.33
C PRO A 35 -38.45 -1.48 -16.58
N PRO A 36 -39.27 -1.84 -17.59
CA PRO A 36 -39.04 -3.01 -18.45
C PRO A 36 -38.43 -2.72 -19.85
N SER A 37 -37.93 -3.81 -20.44
CA SER A 37 -37.30 -3.95 -21.75
C SER A 37 -38.21 -3.62 -22.95
N ARG A 38 -37.64 -2.98 -23.98
CA ARG A 38 -38.21 -2.96 -25.36
C ARG A 38 -37.42 -3.91 -26.27
N ARG A 39 -38.17 -4.80 -26.93
CA ARG A 39 -37.74 -5.74 -27.97
C ARG A 39 -37.69 -5.05 -29.34
N HIS A 40 -36.73 -5.43 -30.18
CA HIS A 40 -36.91 -5.51 -31.62
C HIS A 40 -36.25 -6.80 -32.14
N HIS A 41 -36.90 -7.43 -33.12
CA HIS A 41 -36.66 -8.75 -33.73
C HIS A 41 -37.05 -8.59 -35.24
N PRO A 42 -36.78 -9.54 -36.15
CA PRO A 42 -35.48 -9.99 -36.67
C PRO A 42 -35.46 -10.04 -38.23
N HIS A 43 -34.32 -10.29 -38.86
CA HIS A 43 -34.16 -10.86 -40.23
C HIS A 43 -32.64 -11.03 -40.48
N ALA A 44 -32.07 -12.02 -41.16
CA ALA A 44 -32.31 -13.44 -41.40
C ALA A 44 -30.93 -14.03 -41.81
N LEU A 45 -30.67 -15.31 -41.52
CA LEU A 45 -29.40 -16.05 -41.78
C LEU A 45 -29.16 -16.32 -43.28
N PRO A 46 -27.96 -16.81 -43.68
CA PRO A 46 -27.82 -18.26 -43.81
C PRO A 46 -26.51 -18.86 -43.27
N ARG A 47 -26.65 -20.16 -42.94
CA ARG A 47 -25.74 -21.14 -42.33
C ARG A 47 -24.35 -21.27 -42.96
N ARG A 48 -23.34 -21.60 -42.14
CA ARG A 48 -22.67 -22.93 -42.17
C ARG A 48 -21.61 -23.13 -41.07
N HIS A 49 -21.58 -24.38 -40.62
CA HIS A 49 -20.52 -25.14 -39.96
C HIS A 49 -20.16 -24.92 -38.47
N LEU A 50 -20.25 -26.06 -37.78
CA LEU A 50 -19.99 -26.37 -36.38
C LEU A 50 -18.47 -26.31 -36.12
N GLN A 51 -18.01 -25.42 -35.23
CA GLN A 51 -16.70 -25.58 -34.58
C GLN A 51 -16.74 -24.89 -33.21
N HIS A 52 -16.35 -25.64 -32.18
CA HIS A 52 -16.30 -25.25 -30.78
C HIS A 52 -15.50 -23.95 -30.54
N PRO A 53 -15.99 -22.98 -29.73
CA PRO A 53 -15.16 -21.89 -29.26
C PRO A 53 -14.40 -22.31 -28.00
N HIS A 54 -13.08 -22.39 -28.16
CA HIS A 54 -12.10 -22.45 -27.09
C HIS A 54 -12.31 -21.32 -26.08
N HIS A 55 -12.30 -21.68 -24.80
CA HIS A 55 -12.10 -20.75 -23.69
C HIS A 55 -10.74 -20.06 -23.86
N ASN A 56 -10.78 -18.76 -24.11
CA ASN A 56 -9.61 -17.89 -24.12
C ASN A 56 -9.80 -16.89 -22.96
N LEU A 57 -9.19 -17.15 -21.81
CA LEU A 57 -8.73 -16.12 -20.86
C LEU A 57 -7.90 -16.74 -19.72
N ALA A 58 -6.69 -17.22 -20.01
CA ALA A 58 -5.71 -17.53 -18.96
C ALA A 58 -4.27 -17.49 -19.50
N HIS A 59 -3.83 -16.33 -20.01
CA HIS A 59 -2.41 -16.08 -20.19
C HIS A 59 -2.07 -14.67 -19.74
N ARG A 60 -1.76 -14.53 -18.46
CA ARG A 60 -0.88 -13.47 -17.97
C ARG A 60 -0.01 -14.00 -16.82
N ILE A 61 1.19 -14.40 -17.23
CA ILE A 61 2.47 -14.23 -16.52
C ILE A 61 2.55 -14.84 -15.12
N LEU A 62 2.94 -16.11 -15.06
CA LEU A 62 3.85 -16.60 -14.02
C LEU A 62 5.15 -16.99 -14.72
N PRO A 63 6.32 -16.54 -14.26
CA PRO A 63 7.59 -17.03 -14.79
C PRO A 63 7.68 -18.53 -14.52
N SER A 64 8.08 -19.27 -15.55
CA SER A 64 8.41 -20.68 -15.52
C SER A 64 9.39 -20.97 -14.38
N LEU A 65 8.87 -21.52 -13.27
CA LEU A 65 9.69 -22.12 -12.23
C LEU A 65 10.17 -23.49 -12.74
N PRO A 66 11.47 -23.81 -12.62
CA PRO A 66 12.01 -25.08 -13.09
C PRO A 66 11.39 -26.24 -12.31
N SER A 67 11.02 -27.29 -13.05
CA SER A 67 10.31 -28.49 -12.61
C SER A 67 11.03 -29.34 -11.54
N ARG A 68 12.16 -28.88 -10.99
CA ARG A 68 12.98 -29.55 -9.97
C ARG A 68 12.62 -29.14 -8.52
N CYS A 69 11.60 -28.31 -8.30
CA CYS A 69 11.07 -28.05 -6.95
C CYS A 69 9.79 -28.82 -6.61
N LEU A 70 9.17 -29.56 -7.55
CA LEU A 70 7.87 -30.19 -7.28
C LEU A 70 7.96 -31.56 -6.58
N ARG A 71 8.97 -32.41 -6.84
CA ARG A 71 8.95 -33.79 -6.29
C ARG A 71 9.16 -33.86 -4.77
N GLU A 72 10.00 -33.00 -4.19
CA GLU A 72 10.20 -32.94 -2.73
C GLU A 72 9.04 -32.20 -2.01
N SER A 73 8.17 -31.50 -2.75
CA SER A 73 7.17 -30.59 -2.18
C SER A 73 5.90 -31.26 -1.69
N HIS A 74 5.57 -32.47 -2.17
CA HIS A 74 4.26 -33.08 -1.90
C HIS A 74 4.18 -33.82 -0.54
N ALA A 75 5.34 -34.11 0.07
CA ALA A 75 5.40 -34.74 1.39
C ALA A 75 5.10 -33.76 2.55
N ARG A 76 5.19 -32.45 2.31
CA ARG A 76 4.94 -31.40 3.31
C ARG A 76 3.75 -30.53 2.89
N PRO A 77 2.96 -30.02 3.84
CA PRO A 77 1.87 -29.10 3.52
C PRO A 77 2.40 -27.84 2.85
N PRO A 78 1.76 -27.35 1.77
CA PRO A 78 2.14 -26.10 1.14
C PRO A 78 1.80 -24.92 2.05
N VAL A 79 2.61 -23.86 2.00
CA VAL A 79 2.36 -22.61 2.72
C VAL A 79 1.52 -21.69 1.83
N VAL A 80 0.36 -21.25 2.32
CA VAL A 80 -0.62 -20.47 1.54
C VAL A 80 -0.81 -19.08 2.16
N TYR A 81 -0.82 -18.04 1.32
CA TYR A 81 -1.05 -16.65 1.72
C TYR A 81 -2.16 -16.00 0.90
N VAL A 82 -2.92 -15.12 1.54
CA VAL A 82 -3.83 -14.18 0.90
C VAL A 82 -3.10 -12.85 0.72
N ASN A 83 -3.06 -12.35 -0.52
CA ASN A 83 -2.39 -11.09 -0.84
C ASN A 83 -3.44 -9.99 -1.14
N PRO A 84 -3.78 -9.11 -0.18
CA PRO A 84 -4.73 -8.03 -0.42
C PRO A 84 -4.17 -7.01 -1.43
N THR A 85 -5.03 -6.53 -2.35
CA THR A 85 -4.71 -5.39 -3.20
C THR A 85 -4.78 -4.06 -2.42
N ARG A 86 -4.34 -2.94 -3.03
CA ARG A 86 -4.26 -1.61 -2.38
C ARG A 86 -5.56 -1.14 -1.71
N ASP A 87 -6.71 -1.59 -2.21
CA ASP A 87 -8.03 -1.22 -1.68
C ASP A 87 -8.72 -2.41 -0.97
N MET A 88 -7.97 -3.45 -0.58
CA MET A 88 -8.48 -4.60 0.18
C MET A 88 -7.82 -4.70 1.55
N ILE A 89 -8.59 -5.16 2.54
CA ILE A 89 -8.11 -5.40 3.90
C ILE A 89 -8.50 -6.81 4.34
N ILE A 90 -7.58 -7.48 5.01
CA ILE A 90 -7.83 -8.78 5.64
C ILE A 90 -8.77 -8.60 6.83
N LYS A 91 -9.87 -9.36 6.87
CA LYS A 91 -10.84 -9.39 7.96
C LYS A 91 -10.14 -9.79 9.27
N ARG A 92 -10.37 -9.03 10.35
CA ARG A 92 -9.84 -9.35 11.70
C ARG A 92 -10.96 -9.28 12.75
N PRO A 93 -11.09 -10.29 13.63
CA PRO A 93 -10.42 -11.60 13.60
C PRO A 93 -11.05 -12.53 12.54
N HIS A 94 -10.23 -13.34 11.85
CA HIS A 94 -10.68 -14.37 10.92
C HIS A 94 -10.19 -15.75 11.38
N PRO A 95 -11.05 -16.79 11.39
CA PRO A 95 -10.72 -18.10 11.95
C PRO A 95 -9.57 -18.83 11.22
N HIS A 96 -9.43 -18.59 9.90
CA HIS A 96 -8.48 -19.31 9.06
C HIS A 96 -7.37 -18.43 8.45
N VAL A 97 -7.32 -17.14 8.78
CA VAL A 97 -6.37 -16.20 8.15
C VAL A 97 -5.79 -15.25 9.19
N SER A 98 -4.46 -15.25 9.29
CA SER A 98 -3.69 -14.37 10.18
C SER A 98 -3.67 -12.92 9.66
N PRO A 99 -3.45 -11.91 10.54
CA PRO A 99 -3.12 -10.53 10.14
C PRO A 99 -2.04 -10.38 9.07
N SER A 100 -1.13 -11.35 8.94
CA SER A 100 -0.07 -11.41 7.92
C SER A 100 -0.52 -11.98 6.56
N GLY A 101 -1.77 -12.42 6.45
CA GLY A 101 -2.30 -13.10 5.26
C GLY A 101 -2.02 -14.60 5.23
N LEU A 102 -1.31 -15.17 6.21
CA LEU A 102 -1.08 -16.62 6.29
C LEU A 102 -2.40 -17.38 6.51
N VAL A 103 -2.64 -18.39 5.68
CA VAL A 103 -3.84 -19.24 5.75
C VAL A 103 -3.56 -20.49 6.59
N SER A 104 -4.43 -20.74 7.57
CA SER A 104 -4.41 -21.93 8.42
C SER A 104 -5.79 -22.57 8.43
N ILE A 105 -5.97 -23.60 7.59
CA ILE A 105 -7.19 -24.42 7.53
C ILE A 105 -6.90 -25.84 8.04
N PRO A 106 -7.89 -26.56 8.58
CA PRO A 106 -7.69 -27.91 9.11
C PRO A 106 -7.04 -28.86 8.09
N TYR A 107 -7.39 -28.73 6.80
CA TYR A 107 -6.81 -29.53 5.73
C TYR A 107 -5.28 -29.39 5.61
N LEU A 108 -4.71 -28.20 5.88
CA LEU A 108 -3.27 -27.97 5.88
C LEU A 108 -2.59 -28.53 7.14
N GLN A 109 -3.30 -28.54 8.27
CA GLN A 109 -2.77 -29.07 9.54
C GLN A 109 -2.71 -30.60 9.54
N ASN A 110 -3.60 -31.26 8.79
CA ASN A 110 -3.71 -32.71 8.69
C ASN A 110 -3.21 -33.25 7.33
N TRP A 111 -2.23 -32.59 6.72
CA TRP A 111 -1.68 -33.00 5.42
C TRP A 111 -0.97 -34.37 5.50
N ILE A 112 -1.49 -35.35 4.76
CA ILE A 112 -0.95 -36.71 4.69
C ILE A 112 -0.73 -37.06 3.22
N TYR A 113 0.52 -37.22 2.80
CA TYR A 113 0.83 -37.71 1.46
C TYR A 113 0.70 -39.25 1.41
N PRO A 114 0.13 -39.87 0.35
CA PRO A 114 -0.38 -39.28 -0.90
C PRO A 114 -1.88 -38.94 -0.91
N SER A 115 -2.59 -39.11 0.21
CA SER A 115 -4.05 -38.89 0.27
C SER A 115 -4.43 -37.40 0.17
N SER A 116 -3.55 -36.50 0.60
CA SER A 116 -3.70 -35.05 0.53
C SER A 116 -3.00 -34.49 -0.71
N ASN A 117 -3.71 -33.64 -1.45
CA ASN A 117 -3.22 -33.07 -2.71
C ASN A 117 -3.69 -31.62 -2.88
N LEU A 118 -3.10 -30.93 -3.86
CA LEU A 118 -3.39 -29.50 -4.11
C LEU A 118 -4.80 -29.26 -4.65
N VAL A 119 -5.40 -30.23 -5.34
CA VAL A 119 -6.76 -30.08 -5.90
C VAL A 119 -7.77 -30.01 -4.76
N ASP A 120 -7.69 -30.95 -3.84
CA ASP A 120 -8.54 -30.98 -2.65
C ASP A 120 -8.26 -29.79 -1.72
N LEU A 121 -7.01 -29.32 -1.64
CA LEU A 121 -6.67 -28.08 -0.93
C LEU A 121 -7.45 -26.88 -1.49
N VAL A 122 -7.49 -26.70 -2.81
CA VAL A 122 -8.21 -25.58 -3.44
C VAL A 122 -9.72 -25.68 -3.21
N VAL A 123 -10.28 -26.89 -3.26
CA VAL A 123 -11.70 -27.12 -2.96
C VAL A 123 -12.02 -26.74 -1.51
N ASN A 124 -11.18 -27.16 -0.56
CA ASN A 124 -11.34 -26.83 0.86
C ASN A 124 -11.16 -25.33 1.14
N LEU A 125 -10.20 -24.67 0.48
CA LEU A 125 -10.04 -23.21 0.55
C LEU A 125 -11.25 -22.48 -0.02
N GLY A 126 -11.77 -22.91 -1.17
CA GLY A 126 -12.96 -22.35 -1.79
C GLY A 126 -14.19 -22.45 -0.89
N SER A 127 -14.40 -23.62 -0.26
CA SER A 127 -15.46 -23.83 0.73
C SER A 127 -15.31 -22.89 1.93
N ALA A 128 -14.13 -22.87 2.55
CA ALA A 128 -13.85 -22.05 3.74
C ALA A 128 -14.04 -20.55 3.46
N PHE A 129 -13.52 -20.03 2.34
CA PHE A 129 -13.62 -18.61 1.99
C PHE A 129 -14.98 -18.21 1.42
N SER A 130 -15.80 -19.17 0.95
CA SER A 130 -17.19 -18.91 0.59
C SER A 130 -18.07 -18.72 1.83
N HIS A 131 -17.77 -19.44 2.92
CA HIS A 131 -18.47 -19.30 4.20
C HIS A 131 -18.05 -18.03 4.95
N ASP A 132 -16.75 -17.74 5.02
CA ASP A 132 -16.24 -16.49 5.58
C ASP A 132 -15.17 -15.85 4.66
N PRO A 133 -15.50 -14.79 3.92
CA PRO A 133 -14.55 -14.13 3.04
C PRO A 133 -13.40 -13.47 3.83
N PRO A 134 -12.12 -13.80 3.53
CA PRO A 134 -10.99 -13.29 4.29
C PRO A 134 -10.63 -11.83 3.96
N LEU A 135 -11.16 -11.27 2.86
CA LEU A 135 -10.87 -9.91 2.37
C LEU A 135 -12.14 -9.08 2.22
N TYR A 136 -12.05 -7.80 2.60
CA TYR A 136 -13.07 -6.78 2.31
C TYR A 136 -12.49 -5.61 1.52
N SER A 137 -13.30 -5.02 0.65
CA SER A 137 -12.94 -3.79 -0.08
C SER A 137 -13.05 -2.57 0.84
N GLN A 138 -12.00 -1.75 0.91
CA GLN A 138 -12.01 -0.45 1.58
C GLN A 138 -12.65 0.61 0.68
N ARG A 139 -13.81 1.14 1.07
CA ARG A 139 -14.39 2.32 0.40
C ARG A 139 -13.67 3.58 0.89
N ARG A 140 -13.09 4.34 -0.04
CA ARG A 140 -12.61 5.71 0.24
C ARG A 140 -13.81 6.64 0.33
N SER A 141 -13.94 7.39 1.42
CA SER A 141 -14.87 8.50 1.52
C SER A 141 -14.43 9.60 0.56
N ASN A 142 -15.28 9.93 -0.41
CA ASN A 142 -15.05 11.02 -1.34
C ASN A 142 -15.27 12.37 -0.63
N PRO A 143 -14.30 13.29 -0.54
CA PRO A 143 -14.54 14.63 -0.03
C PRO A 143 -15.19 15.47 -1.14
N ASN A 144 -16.51 15.66 -1.07
CA ASN A 144 -17.20 16.60 -1.95
C ASN A 144 -17.08 18.04 -1.39
N PRO A 145 -16.60 19.03 -2.15
CA PRO A 145 -16.61 20.42 -1.74
C PRO A 145 -17.90 21.09 -2.22
N ASN A 146 -18.85 21.36 -1.32
CA ASN A 146 -19.91 22.34 -1.57
C ASN A 146 -20.25 23.07 -0.27
N PRO A 147 -20.17 24.41 -0.22
CA PRO A 147 -20.61 25.20 0.94
C PRO A 147 -22.12 25.52 0.87
N PRO A 148 -22.84 25.57 2.01
CA PRO A 148 -24.19 26.13 2.02
C PRO A 148 -24.13 27.67 1.95
N ASN A 149 -24.79 28.17 0.91
CA ASN A 149 -25.04 29.57 0.61
C ASN A 149 -26.09 30.14 1.57
N TYR A 150 -25.72 31.09 2.43
CA TYR A 150 -26.67 31.95 3.13
C TYR A 150 -26.86 33.24 2.33
N GLY A 151 -28.00 33.33 1.63
CA GLY A 151 -28.39 34.51 0.87
C GLY A 151 -28.67 35.71 1.78
N GLN A 152 -28.07 36.85 1.43
CA GLN A 152 -28.55 38.17 1.83
C GLN A 152 -29.76 38.59 0.98
N GLN A 153 -30.67 39.36 1.59
CA GLN A 153 -31.44 40.37 0.87
C GLN A 153 -31.44 41.69 1.66
N GLN A 154 -31.14 42.78 0.93
CA GLN A 154 -31.12 44.17 1.37
C GLN A 154 -32.22 44.98 0.64
N GLN A 155 -32.96 45.81 1.42
CA GLN A 155 -33.41 47.22 1.18
C GLN A 155 -34.43 47.58 0.04
N PRO A 156 -34.95 48.85 -0.09
CA PRO A 156 -35.78 49.78 0.75
C PRO A 156 -37.01 50.39 -0.06
N PRO A 157 -37.51 51.68 0.03
CA PRO A 157 -38.24 52.58 1.01
C PRO A 157 -39.64 53.11 0.46
N PRO A 158 -40.21 54.36 0.68
CA PRO A 158 -40.59 55.29 1.80
C PRO A 158 -42.13 55.74 1.77
N PRO A 159 -42.66 56.94 2.24
CA PRO A 159 -42.61 57.73 3.52
C PRO A 159 -43.97 58.28 4.13
N ARG A 160 -43.88 58.98 5.29
CA ARG A 160 -44.70 60.13 5.86
C ARG A 160 -46.06 59.83 6.57
N VAL A 161 -46.56 60.47 7.65
CA VAL A 161 -46.53 61.85 8.25
C VAL A 161 -46.93 61.88 9.78
N ALA A 162 -46.47 62.92 10.53
CA ALA A 162 -47.07 63.70 11.66
C ALA A 162 -47.62 62.98 12.94
N ALA A 163 -47.69 63.53 14.17
CA ALA A 163 -47.65 64.90 14.72
C ALA A 163 -47.31 64.94 16.25
N ALA A 164 -46.81 66.10 16.70
CA ALA A 164 -47.04 66.89 17.94
C ALA A 164 -47.32 66.28 19.34
N GLY A 165 -46.66 66.82 20.39
CA GLY A 165 -47.09 66.79 21.80
C GLY A 165 -46.03 67.30 22.81
N TYR A 166 -46.32 68.40 23.52
CA TYR A 166 -45.52 69.23 24.44
C TYR A 166 -44.76 68.57 25.62
N PRO A 167 -43.75 69.28 26.19
CA PRO A 167 -43.64 69.41 27.65
C PRO A 167 -43.71 70.89 28.12
N PRO A 168 -44.14 71.16 29.38
CA PRO A 168 -44.35 72.52 29.88
C PRO A 168 -43.08 73.16 30.47
N SER A 169 -43.02 74.48 30.36
CA SER A 169 -41.99 75.39 30.90
C SER A 169 -42.26 75.75 32.37
N PRO A 170 -41.24 76.05 33.18
CA PRO A 170 -41.43 76.70 34.48
C PRO A 170 -41.46 78.23 34.32
N TYR A 171 -42.35 78.85 35.10
CA TYR A 171 -42.49 80.29 35.29
C TYR A 171 -41.37 80.84 36.19
N GLY A 172 -40.88 82.04 35.88
CA GLY A 172 -40.05 82.87 36.77
C GLY A 172 -39.94 84.29 36.22
N ARG A 173 -40.56 85.25 36.89
CA ARG A 173 -40.80 86.63 36.44
C ARG A 173 -39.84 87.60 37.13
N ALA A 174 -39.19 88.46 36.32
CA ALA A 174 -38.71 89.85 36.51
C ALA A 174 -37.91 90.21 37.79
N GLN A 175 -36.82 91.00 37.75
CA GLN A 175 -36.73 92.40 37.31
C GLN A 175 -35.24 92.86 37.16
N PRO A 176 -34.95 94.09 36.67
CA PRO A 176 -33.87 94.35 35.72
C PRO A 176 -32.65 95.08 36.29
N SER A 177 -31.50 94.92 35.63
CA SER A 177 -30.44 95.93 35.64
C SER A 177 -29.47 95.74 34.45
N GLN A 178 -29.46 96.78 33.61
CA GLN A 178 -28.28 97.36 32.93
C GLN A 178 -27.51 96.53 31.89
N THR A 179 -27.77 96.90 30.63
CA THR A 179 -26.85 96.97 29.48
C THR A 179 -26.08 95.71 29.08
N GLU A 180 -26.73 94.88 28.28
CA GLU A 180 -26.25 94.38 26.98
C GLU A 180 -27.50 93.92 26.21
N ASP A 181 -27.56 94.12 24.89
CA ASP A 181 -28.74 93.80 24.06
C ASP A 181 -29.11 92.31 24.25
N ALA A 182 -30.28 92.03 24.84
CA ALA A 182 -30.73 90.67 25.12
C ALA A 182 -30.79 89.79 23.86
N ALA A 183 -30.98 90.43 22.69
CA ALA A 183 -30.88 89.79 21.40
C ALA A 183 -29.43 89.39 21.04
N GLU A 184 -28.42 90.17 21.42
CA GLU A 184 -27.01 89.81 21.23
C GLU A 184 -26.55 88.67 22.12
N VAL A 185 -26.99 88.63 23.39
CA VAL A 185 -26.67 87.51 24.30
C VAL A 185 -27.31 86.21 23.79
N TYR A 186 -28.56 86.27 23.32
CA TYR A 186 -29.21 85.14 22.69
C TYR A 186 -28.49 84.70 21.40
N LYS A 187 -28.09 85.65 20.53
CA LYS A 187 -27.31 85.35 19.33
C LYS A 187 -25.95 84.73 19.67
N ARG A 188 -25.20 85.26 20.64
CA ARG A 188 -23.92 84.69 21.09
C ARG A 188 -24.11 83.27 21.63
N ASN A 189 -25.13 83.02 22.43
CA ASN A 189 -25.43 81.69 22.96
C ASN A 189 -25.89 80.70 21.87
N ALA A 190 -26.69 81.15 20.91
CA ALA A 190 -27.10 80.33 19.77
C ALA A 190 -25.91 80.01 18.86
N VAL A 191 -25.02 80.97 18.62
CA VAL A 191 -23.78 80.78 17.85
C VAL A 191 -22.85 79.81 18.58
N ASN A 192 -22.62 79.97 19.88
CA ASN A 192 -21.79 79.06 20.67
C ASN A 192 -22.34 77.62 20.63
N LYS A 193 -23.66 77.45 20.77
CA LYS A 193 -24.31 76.14 20.69
C LYS A 193 -24.17 75.51 19.30
N LEU A 194 -24.31 76.29 18.23
CA LEU A 194 -24.09 75.82 16.86
C LEU A 194 -22.63 75.41 16.65
N VAL A 195 -21.69 76.22 17.14
CA VAL A 195 -20.25 75.95 17.08
C VAL A 195 -19.92 74.66 17.84
N GLU A 196 -20.46 74.44 19.03
CA GLU A 196 -20.28 73.20 19.80
C GLU A 196 -20.88 71.98 19.08
N MET A 197 -22.07 72.10 18.51
CA MET A 197 -22.68 71.01 17.73
C MET A 197 -21.85 70.67 16.49
N VAL A 198 -21.39 71.67 15.74
CA VAL A 198 -20.54 71.48 14.56
C VAL A 198 -19.19 70.88 14.96
N HIS A 199 -18.54 71.35 16.02
CA HIS A 199 -17.31 70.74 16.53
C HIS A 199 -17.53 69.30 16.98
N GLY A 200 -18.62 69.04 17.70
CA GLY A 200 -19.03 67.70 18.12
C GLY A 200 -19.23 66.77 16.94
N ASP A 201 -19.93 67.23 15.89
CA ASP A 201 -20.20 66.44 14.70
C ASP A 201 -18.96 66.25 13.82
N ILE A 202 -18.07 67.26 13.71
CA ILE A 202 -16.75 67.11 13.08
C ILE A 202 -15.92 66.05 13.80
N ILE A 203 -15.89 66.05 15.14
CA ILE A 203 -15.17 65.06 15.93
C ILE A 203 -15.79 63.66 15.75
N LYS A 204 -17.12 63.53 15.77
CA LYS A 204 -17.83 62.26 15.51
C LYS A 204 -17.54 61.74 14.11
N MET A 205 -17.56 62.59 13.10
CA MET A 205 -17.26 62.25 11.70
C MET A 205 -15.81 61.82 11.53
N ARG A 206 -14.85 62.53 12.13
CA ARG A 206 -13.43 62.12 12.14
C ARG A 206 -13.23 60.78 12.84
N LYS A 207 -13.88 60.55 13.99
CA LYS A 207 -13.85 59.26 14.69
C LYS A 207 -14.46 58.14 13.85
N LYS A 208 -15.61 58.36 13.20
CA LYS A 208 -16.26 57.37 12.33
C LYS A 208 -15.41 57.04 11.09
N LYS A 209 -14.87 58.06 10.43
CA LYS A 209 -13.95 57.91 9.29
C LYS A 209 -12.67 57.17 9.69
N GLY A 210 -12.08 57.51 10.85
CA GLY A 210 -10.92 56.81 11.41
C GLY A 210 -11.22 55.34 11.72
N LYS A 211 -12.37 55.04 12.35
CA LYS A 211 -12.82 53.66 12.63
C LYS A 211 -13.01 52.85 11.34
N LEU A 212 -13.62 53.43 10.30
CA LEU A 212 -13.79 52.76 9.01
C LEU A 212 -12.46 52.49 8.32
N LYS A 213 -11.56 53.48 8.29
CA LYS A 213 -10.19 53.32 7.76
C LYS A 213 -9.42 52.23 8.51
N TRP A 214 -9.50 52.21 9.84
CA TRP A 214 -8.84 51.20 10.67
C TRP A 214 -9.36 49.79 10.40
N LYS A 215 -10.68 49.62 10.28
CA LYS A 215 -11.27 48.32 9.91
C LYS A 215 -10.81 47.86 8.52
N ALA A 216 -10.80 48.75 7.54
CA ALA A 216 -10.33 48.43 6.19
C ALA A 216 -8.83 48.05 6.18
N GLN A 217 -8.00 48.79 6.91
CA GLN A 217 -6.57 48.49 7.04
C GLN A 217 -6.32 47.13 7.72
N GLY A 218 -7.10 46.78 8.74
CA GLY A 218 -7.02 45.47 9.39
C GLY A 218 -7.36 44.31 8.44
N VAL A 219 -8.38 44.48 7.59
CA VAL A 219 -8.72 43.47 6.56
C VAL A 219 -7.62 43.33 5.52
N LEU A 220 -7.05 44.44 5.04
CA LEU A 220 -5.96 44.40 4.08
C LEU A 220 -4.71 43.73 4.65
N ARG A 221 -4.34 44.06 5.90
CA ARG A 221 -3.20 43.43 6.58
C ARG A 221 -3.43 41.92 6.76
N LYS A 222 -4.64 41.51 7.15
CA LYS A 222 -4.96 40.08 7.26
C LYS A 222 -4.84 39.35 5.91
N ARG A 223 -5.30 39.97 4.82
CA ARG A 223 -5.16 39.39 3.47
C ARG A 223 -3.70 39.34 3.02
N GLU A 224 -2.91 40.37 3.34
CA GLU A 224 -1.47 40.38 3.09
C GLU A 224 -0.77 39.25 3.86
N GLU A 225 -1.10 39.05 5.13
CA GLU A 225 -0.60 37.95 5.96
C GLU A 225 -1.00 36.58 5.36
N GLU A 226 -2.25 36.42 4.92
CA GLU A 226 -2.76 35.19 4.28
C GLU A 226 -2.04 34.90 2.95
N VAL A 227 -1.83 35.92 2.12
CA VAL A 227 -1.11 35.79 0.83
C VAL A 227 0.36 35.49 1.05
N ASN A 228 1.03 36.17 1.98
CA ASN A 228 2.43 35.91 2.30
C ASN A 228 2.62 34.51 2.89
N LYS A 229 1.66 34.04 3.70
CA LYS A 229 1.64 32.67 4.20
C LYS A 229 1.52 31.68 3.04
N GLY A 230 0.55 31.86 2.15
CA GLY A 230 0.37 30.98 0.99
C GLY A 230 1.57 31.00 0.04
N LEU A 231 2.20 32.16 -0.16
CA LEU A 231 3.42 32.29 -0.96
C LEU A 231 4.58 31.48 -0.35
N LYS A 232 4.73 31.55 0.98
CA LYS A 232 5.74 30.77 1.68
C LYS A 232 5.48 29.27 1.57
N GLU A 233 4.24 28.83 1.79
CA GLU A 233 3.87 27.42 1.67
C GLU A 233 4.15 26.89 0.25
N MET A 234 3.81 27.65 -0.79
CA MET A 234 4.12 27.28 -2.19
C MET A 234 5.62 27.24 -2.46
N GLN A 235 6.41 28.14 -1.87
CA GLN A 235 7.86 28.16 -2.03
C GLN A 235 8.49 26.93 -1.34
N ASP A 236 8.05 26.61 -0.12
CA ASP A 236 8.49 25.43 0.62
C ASP A 236 8.12 24.14 -0.14
N GLU A 237 6.90 24.07 -0.71
CA GLU A 237 6.46 22.95 -1.56
C GLU A 237 7.30 22.82 -2.84
N LYS A 238 7.62 23.94 -3.50
CA LYS A 238 8.48 23.96 -4.67
C LYS A 238 9.86 23.40 -4.34
N GLU A 239 10.49 23.87 -3.27
CA GLU A 239 11.81 23.40 -2.83
C GLU A 239 11.78 21.91 -2.47
N ALA A 240 10.71 21.43 -1.82
CA ALA A 240 10.52 20.01 -1.54
C ALA A 240 10.39 19.16 -2.81
N LEU A 241 9.66 19.64 -3.83
CA LEU A 241 9.52 18.96 -5.11
C LEU A 241 10.84 18.94 -5.90
N GLU A 242 11.62 20.02 -5.84
CA GLU A 242 12.96 20.07 -6.46
C GLU A 242 13.90 19.03 -5.82
N GLN A 243 13.86 18.88 -4.50
CA GLN A 243 14.63 17.85 -3.79
C GLN A 243 14.16 16.43 -4.17
N GLN A 244 12.85 16.19 -4.23
CA GLN A 244 12.30 14.90 -4.67
C GLN A 244 12.72 14.58 -6.11
N LEU A 245 12.66 15.56 -7.00
CA LEU A 245 13.12 15.42 -8.37
C LEU A 245 14.60 15.04 -8.43
N GLN A 246 15.45 15.69 -7.64
CA GLN A 246 16.87 15.36 -7.56
C GLN A 246 17.09 13.90 -7.12
N VAL A 247 16.38 13.44 -6.09
CA VAL A 247 16.46 12.04 -5.63
C VAL A 247 16.04 11.06 -6.72
N VAL A 248 14.95 11.35 -7.44
CA VAL A 248 14.47 10.49 -8.53
C VAL A 248 15.47 10.46 -9.69
N LEU A 249 16.07 11.59 -10.06
CA LEU A 249 17.09 11.65 -11.10
C LEU A 249 18.33 10.84 -10.71
N MET A 250 18.85 11.05 -9.49
CA MET A 250 20.00 10.29 -8.99
C MET A 250 19.69 8.78 -8.91
N SER A 251 18.50 8.40 -8.47
CA SER A 251 18.08 7.01 -8.45
C SER A 251 17.95 6.43 -9.85
N THR A 252 17.47 7.21 -10.82
CA THR A 252 17.37 6.80 -12.23
C THR A 252 18.75 6.55 -12.82
N ASP A 253 19.72 7.41 -12.54
CA ASP A 253 21.10 7.25 -13.02
C ASP A 253 21.76 6.00 -12.44
N VAL A 254 21.57 5.72 -11.15
CA VAL A 254 22.06 4.50 -10.50
C VAL A 254 21.45 3.25 -11.14
N LEU A 255 20.14 3.25 -11.35
CA LEU A 255 19.45 2.13 -11.99
C LEU A 255 19.87 1.97 -13.46
N ALA A 256 20.02 3.06 -14.20
CA ALA A 256 20.47 3.03 -15.59
C ALA A 256 21.92 2.52 -15.72
N GLY A 257 22.79 2.90 -14.77
CA GLY A 257 24.15 2.37 -14.67
C GLY A 257 24.15 0.87 -14.41
N TRP A 258 23.37 0.41 -13.43
CA TRP A 258 23.24 -1.01 -13.09
C TRP A 258 22.67 -1.84 -14.25
N VAL A 259 21.64 -1.34 -14.95
CA VAL A 259 21.07 -2.00 -16.13
C VAL A 259 22.13 -2.15 -17.23
N ARG A 260 22.87 -1.08 -17.53
CA ARG A 260 23.92 -1.11 -18.56
C ARG A 260 25.03 -2.10 -18.23
N GLU A 261 25.46 -2.16 -16.97
CA GLU A 261 26.46 -3.11 -16.51
C GLU A 261 25.97 -4.55 -16.65
N ASN A 262 24.72 -4.82 -16.29
CA ASN A 262 24.15 -6.15 -16.32
C ASN A 262 23.79 -6.62 -17.73
N GLU A 263 23.29 -5.75 -18.59
CA GLU A 263 23.15 -6.04 -20.02
C GLU A 263 24.50 -6.36 -20.65
N GLY A 264 25.57 -5.67 -20.24
CA GLY A 264 26.94 -5.97 -20.63
C GLY A 264 27.36 -7.38 -20.20
N LYS A 265 27.09 -7.77 -18.95
CA LYS A 265 27.34 -9.13 -18.43
C LYS A 265 26.57 -10.19 -19.22
N ILE A 266 25.27 -9.97 -19.46
CA ILE A 266 24.41 -10.89 -20.22
C ILE A 266 24.90 -11.04 -21.67
N LYS A 267 25.28 -9.95 -22.34
CA LYS A 267 25.82 -9.99 -23.71
C LYS A 267 27.18 -10.70 -23.78
N ASN A 268 28.02 -10.55 -22.76
CA ASN A 268 29.31 -11.25 -22.67
C ASN A 268 29.11 -12.75 -22.41
N LEU A 269 28.10 -13.13 -21.61
CA LEU A 269 27.70 -14.53 -21.39
C LEU A 269 27.07 -15.14 -22.66
N GLY A 270 26.21 -14.41 -23.36
CA GLY A 270 25.51 -14.87 -24.57
C GLY A 270 26.37 -14.92 -25.84
N LYS A 271 27.55 -14.27 -25.88
CA LYS A 271 28.47 -14.34 -27.04
C LYS A 271 29.05 -15.75 -27.27
N ASN A 272 29.03 -16.62 -26.27
CA ASN A 272 29.57 -17.97 -26.36
C ASN A 272 28.50 -19.07 -26.44
N ASN A 273 27.24 -18.80 -26.09
CA ASN A 273 26.13 -19.75 -26.24
C ASN A 273 24.79 -19.01 -26.12
N ASP A 274 23.91 -19.09 -27.13
CA ASP A 274 22.52 -18.57 -27.06
C ASP A 274 21.66 -19.32 -26.02
N ASN A 275 22.20 -20.39 -25.44
CA ASN A 275 21.57 -21.19 -24.41
C ASN A 275 22.41 -21.11 -23.12
N VAL A 276 21.99 -20.28 -22.17
CA VAL A 276 22.51 -20.33 -20.80
C VAL A 276 22.00 -21.64 -20.19
N ASP A 277 22.89 -22.60 -19.98
CA ASP A 277 22.52 -23.83 -19.28
C ASP A 277 22.15 -23.50 -17.83
N VAL A 278 20.88 -23.70 -17.48
CA VAL A 278 20.35 -23.43 -16.14
C VAL A 278 21.04 -24.30 -15.09
N ASP A 279 21.48 -25.50 -15.48
CA ASP A 279 22.18 -26.42 -14.59
C ASP A 279 23.62 -25.94 -14.27
N GLU A 280 24.22 -25.08 -15.09
CA GLU A 280 25.53 -24.47 -14.82
C GLU A 280 25.45 -23.14 -14.05
N VAL A 281 24.26 -22.59 -13.79
CA VAL A 281 24.13 -21.34 -13.01
C VAL A 281 24.47 -21.59 -11.54
N PHE A 282 24.14 -22.78 -11.02
CA PHE A 282 24.29 -23.13 -9.62
C PHE A 282 25.32 -24.24 -9.45
N HIS A 283 26.42 -23.92 -8.79
CA HIS A 283 27.48 -24.87 -8.49
C HIS A 283 27.53 -25.18 -6.99
N CYS A 284 27.91 -26.41 -6.66
CA CYS A 284 28.23 -26.78 -5.28
C CYS A 284 29.46 -25.99 -4.79
N ALA A 285 29.48 -25.66 -3.50
CA ALA A 285 30.57 -24.88 -2.90
C ALA A 285 31.93 -25.62 -2.91
N ASP A 286 31.91 -26.95 -2.88
CA ASP A 286 33.08 -27.82 -2.81
C ASP A 286 32.95 -29.04 -3.72
N VAL A 287 34.10 -29.59 -4.11
CA VAL A 287 34.19 -30.77 -4.99
C VAL A 287 33.53 -32.01 -4.34
N LEU A 288 33.64 -32.15 -3.01
CA LEU A 288 33.01 -33.25 -2.28
C LEU A 288 31.49 -33.12 -2.29
N SER A 289 30.93 -31.93 -2.10
CA SER A 289 29.46 -31.75 -2.23
C SER A 289 28.97 -31.96 -3.66
N LYS A 290 29.74 -31.58 -4.68
CA LYS A 290 29.41 -31.93 -6.07
C LYS A 290 29.35 -33.45 -6.25
N GLN A 291 30.38 -34.15 -5.79
CA GLN A 291 30.43 -35.61 -5.86
C GLN A 291 29.28 -36.27 -5.08
N MET A 292 28.90 -35.72 -3.93
CA MET A 292 27.76 -36.18 -3.16
C MET A 292 26.44 -35.98 -3.91
N LEU A 293 26.24 -34.80 -4.50
CA LEU A 293 25.06 -34.48 -5.31
C LEU A 293 24.93 -35.46 -6.49
N ASP A 294 26.01 -35.65 -7.25
CA ASP A 294 26.03 -36.53 -8.42
C ASP A 294 25.74 -38.00 -8.04
N CYS A 295 26.34 -38.48 -6.94
CA CYS A 295 26.08 -39.85 -6.46
C CYS A 295 24.63 -40.03 -6.01
N THR A 296 24.05 -39.07 -5.29
CA THR A 296 22.66 -39.15 -4.85
C THR A 296 21.69 -39.02 -6.02
N ALA A 297 21.98 -38.17 -7.00
CA ALA A 297 21.18 -38.05 -8.21
C ALA A 297 21.17 -39.35 -9.02
N ALA A 298 22.34 -39.98 -9.20
CA ALA A 298 22.46 -41.25 -9.89
C ALA A 298 21.73 -42.39 -9.15
N ASP A 299 21.82 -42.44 -7.82
CA ASP A 299 21.12 -43.42 -6.99
C ASP A 299 19.60 -43.36 -7.18
N LEU A 300 19.02 -42.17 -7.08
CA LEU A 300 17.59 -41.93 -7.29
C LEU A 300 17.17 -42.19 -8.74
N ALA A 301 18.01 -41.84 -9.72
CA ALA A 301 17.73 -42.13 -11.12
C ALA A 301 17.68 -43.65 -11.38
N ILE A 302 18.52 -44.44 -10.73
CA ILE A 302 18.48 -45.90 -10.83
C ILE A 302 17.17 -46.44 -10.23
N GLU A 303 16.70 -45.91 -9.10
CA GLU A 303 15.41 -46.30 -8.51
C GLU A 303 14.24 -46.03 -9.48
N ASP A 304 14.22 -44.86 -10.13
CA ASP A 304 13.23 -44.51 -11.17
C ASP A 304 13.30 -45.48 -12.38
N VAL A 305 14.50 -45.88 -12.80
CA VAL A 305 14.70 -46.82 -13.91
C VAL A 305 14.24 -48.24 -13.54
N VAL A 306 14.57 -48.74 -12.34
CA VAL A 306 14.15 -50.06 -11.87
C VAL A 306 12.62 -50.12 -11.77
N TYR A 307 12.00 -49.09 -11.20
CA TYR A 307 10.53 -48.98 -11.17
C TYR A 307 9.91 -49.05 -12.57
N SER A 308 10.52 -48.37 -13.53
CA SER A 308 10.05 -48.39 -14.93
C SER A 308 10.25 -49.75 -15.60
N LEU A 309 11.34 -50.46 -15.28
CA LEU A 309 11.60 -51.82 -15.75
C LEU A 309 10.61 -52.83 -15.15
N ASP A 310 10.24 -52.69 -13.88
CA ASP A 310 9.22 -53.52 -13.22
C ASP A 310 7.87 -53.40 -13.95
N LYS A 311 7.49 -52.17 -14.29
CA LYS A 311 6.28 -51.90 -15.06
C LYS A 311 6.36 -52.51 -16.48
N ALA A 312 7.49 -52.34 -17.17
CA ALA A 312 7.69 -52.90 -18.50
C ALA A 312 7.68 -54.45 -18.51
N LEU A 313 8.12 -55.09 -17.43
CA LEU A 313 8.01 -56.54 -17.27
C LEU A 313 6.54 -56.97 -17.11
N GLN A 314 5.76 -56.26 -16.28
CA GLN A 314 4.33 -56.55 -16.06
C GLN A 314 3.51 -56.39 -17.34
N GLU A 315 3.85 -55.41 -18.17
CA GLU A 315 3.22 -55.18 -19.47
C GLU A 315 3.71 -56.16 -20.56
N GLY A 316 4.71 -56.99 -20.28
CA GLY A 316 5.29 -57.94 -21.23
C GLY A 316 6.16 -57.30 -22.32
N ALA A 317 6.50 -56.01 -22.18
CA ALA A 317 7.36 -55.28 -23.12
C ALA A 317 8.83 -55.73 -23.04
N VAL A 318 9.26 -56.25 -21.88
CA VAL A 318 10.62 -56.75 -21.65
C VAL A 318 10.56 -58.21 -21.20
N PRO A 319 11.32 -59.13 -21.83
CA PRO A 319 11.37 -60.52 -21.39
C PRO A 319 12.07 -60.65 -20.04
N PHE A 320 11.65 -61.62 -19.23
CA PHE A 320 12.11 -61.81 -17.85
C PHE A 320 13.64 -61.93 -17.72
N ASP A 321 14.29 -62.67 -18.62
CA ASP A 321 15.75 -62.81 -18.61
C ASP A 321 16.47 -61.47 -18.85
N GLN A 322 15.91 -60.60 -19.69
CA GLN A 322 16.46 -59.27 -19.92
C GLN A 322 16.27 -58.35 -18.71
N TYR A 323 15.11 -58.42 -18.07
CA TYR A 323 14.82 -57.71 -16.83
C TYR A 323 15.83 -58.06 -15.74
N LEU A 324 16.04 -59.36 -15.44
CA LEU A 324 16.97 -59.79 -14.39
C LEU A 324 18.42 -59.35 -14.65
N ARG A 325 18.86 -59.39 -15.91
CA ARG A 325 20.20 -58.89 -16.29
C ARG A 325 20.33 -57.39 -16.04
N ASN A 326 19.34 -56.61 -16.45
CA ASN A 326 19.35 -55.14 -16.30
C ASN A 326 19.29 -54.73 -14.82
N VAL A 327 18.39 -55.32 -14.03
CA VAL A 327 18.29 -55.03 -12.59
C VAL A 327 19.60 -55.36 -11.88
N ARG A 328 20.23 -56.51 -12.19
CA ARG A 328 21.51 -56.87 -11.58
C ARG A 328 22.64 -55.89 -11.93
N LEU A 329 22.68 -55.39 -13.17
CA LEU A 329 23.67 -54.38 -13.59
C LEU A 329 23.43 -53.05 -12.88
N LEU A 330 22.19 -52.57 -12.86
CA LEU A 330 21.80 -51.33 -12.21
C LEU A 330 22.02 -51.39 -10.69
N SER A 331 21.68 -52.48 -10.02
CA SER A 331 21.93 -52.65 -8.58
C SER A 331 23.42 -52.65 -8.25
N ARG A 332 24.26 -53.21 -9.14
CA ARG A 332 25.73 -53.13 -8.97
C ARG A 332 26.22 -51.69 -9.07
N GLU A 333 25.72 -50.92 -10.03
CA GLU A 333 26.06 -49.50 -10.20
C GLU A 333 25.56 -48.67 -9.00
N GLN A 334 24.32 -48.91 -8.57
CA GLN A 334 23.72 -48.29 -7.39
C GLN A 334 24.55 -48.50 -6.12
N PHE A 335 25.08 -49.71 -5.94
CA PHE A 335 25.98 -50.01 -4.82
C PHE A 335 27.23 -49.10 -4.82
N PHE A 336 27.84 -48.86 -5.98
CA PHE A 336 29.00 -47.96 -6.07
C PHE A 336 28.65 -46.51 -5.76
N HIS A 337 27.49 -46.02 -6.22
CA HIS A 337 27.02 -44.67 -5.87
C HIS A 337 26.75 -44.54 -4.36
N LYS A 338 26.04 -45.51 -3.74
CA LYS A 338 25.78 -45.53 -2.30
C LYS A 338 27.07 -45.60 -1.47
N ALA A 339 28.00 -46.47 -1.87
CA ALA A 339 29.29 -46.61 -1.21
C ALA A 339 30.15 -45.34 -1.32
N THR A 340 30.16 -44.70 -2.50
CA THR A 340 30.88 -43.45 -2.72
C THR A 340 30.28 -42.32 -1.90
N ALA A 341 28.95 -42.17 -1.89
CA ALA A 341 28.27 -41.17 -1.07
C ALA A 341 28.54 -41.37 0.44
N ALA A 342 28.59 -42.61 0.93
CA ALA A 342 28.96 -42.90 2.31
C ALA A 342 30.41 -42.47 2.65
N LYS A 343 31.35 -42.73 1.74
CA LYS A 343 32.75 -42.30 1.90
C LYS A 343 32.90 -40.78 1.87
N VAL A 344 32.20 -40.11 0.95
CA VAL A 344 32.21 -38.63 0.85
C VAL A 344 31.66 -38.00 2.13
N ARG A 345 30.54 -38.50 2.67
CA ARG A 345 29.99 -38.03 3.95
C ARG A 345 30.98 -38.19 5.10
N ALA A 346 31.67 -39.33 5.18
CA ALA A 346 32.70 -39.55 6.20
C ALA A 346 33.88 -38.57 6.06
N ALA A 347 34.34 -38.33 4.82
CA ALA A 347 35.41 -37.36 4.54
C ALA A 347 34.99 -35.92 4.87
N GLN A 348 33.76 -35.53 4.56
CA GLN A 348 33.23 -34.21 4.91
C GLN A 348 33.13 -34.02 6.43
N MET A 349 32.67 -35.03 7.17
CA MET A 349 32.66 -35.01 8.63
C MET A 349 34.08 -34.83 9.20
N GLN A 350 35.05 -35.58 8.69
CA GLN A 350 36.45 -35.45 9.12
C GLN A 350 37.02 -34.06 8.82
N ALA A 351 36.75 -33.51 7.63
CA ALA A 351 37.17 -32.16 7.26
C ALA A 351 36.54 -31.08 8.16
N GLN A 352 35.27 -31.23 8.52
CA GLN A 352 34.60 -30.33 9.47
C GLN A 352 35.22 -30.41 10.86
N VAL A 353 35.45 -31.62 11.38
CA VAL A 353 36.10 -31.82 12.68
C VAL A 353 37.52 -31.23 12.69
N ALA A 354 38.30 -31.44 11.63
CA ALA A 354 39.64 -30.86 11.50
C ALA A 354 39.59 -29.32 11.45
N SER A 355 38.64 -28.74 10.72
CA SER A 355 38.44 -27.29 10.69
C SER A 355 38.02 -26.73 12.05
N MET A 356 37.22 -27.46 12.84
CA MET A 356 36.81 -27.05 14.18
C MET A 356 37.99 -27.12 15.16
N ALA A 357 38.79 -28.20 15.08
CA ALA A 357 40.00 -28.35 15.88
C ALA A 357 41.04 -27.26 15.58
N ALA A 358 41.22 -26.88 14.32
CA ALA A 358 42.13 -25.80 13.93
C ALA A 358 41.66 -24.40 14.39
N ARG A 359 40.35 -24.22 14.61
CA ARG A 359 39.77 -22.97 15.12
C ARG A 359 39.70 -22.91 16.65
N ALA A 360 40.02 -24.00 17.35
CA ALA A 360 40.04 -24.00 18.80
C ALA A 360 41.21 -23.11 19.30
N PRO A 361 40.96 -22.13 20.18
CA PRO A 361 42.03 -21.33 20.75
C PRO A 361 42.96 -22.25 21.54
N HIS A 362 44.26 -22.18 21.26
CA HIS A 362 45.28 -22.90 22.01
C HIS A 362 45.20 -22.45 23.47
N SER A 363 44.65 -23.29 24.34
CA SER A 363 44.61 -23.03 25.77
C SER A 363 46.04 -23.16 26.31
N HIS A 364 46.74 -22.03 26.40
CA HIS A 364 47.99 -21.91 27.15
C HIS A 364 47.69 -22.16 28.64
N TYR A 365 47.78 -23.42 29.07
CA TYR A 365 48.13 -23.75 30.45
C TYR A 365 49.60 -24.14 30.44
N ALA A 366 50.46 -23.21 30.84
CA ALA A 366 51.83 -23.50 31.25
C ALA A 366 51.82 -23.79 32.77
N PRO A 367 52.66 -24.74 33.24
CA PRO A 367 52.66 -25.25 34.61
C PRO A 367 53.18 -24.26 35.66
#